data_AF-A0A7S4KAV8-F1
#
_entry.id   AF-A0A7S4KAV8-F1
#
_cell.length_a   1.000
_cell.length_b   1.000
_cell.length_c   1.000
_cell.angle_alpha   90.00
_cell.angle_beta   90.00
_cell.angle_gamma   90.00
#
_symmetry.space_group_name_H-M   'P 1'
#
loop_
_entity.id
_entity.type
_entity.pdbx_description
1 polymer ?
#
loop_
_entity_poly.entity_id
_entity_poly.type
_entity_poly.pdbx_seq_one_letter_code
_entity_poly.pdbx_strand_id
1 'polypeptide(L)'
;WLPTSHIFLQPKTLMFTSVDMGDNNNNNSSTIFVRVRFPDKKILQGEFNEDEPGENVMSFVKNSLRYETVVFSLFSPPKIALNMKQTLKEQGFARTHLLHLSPSSSLSTTNFLILKEELENDKKELEENKTNSLLKDVIKMGEEEGWGETEEREREKEKEREREREREREIEKKKKEQDQKEKERGGGGGEKKVPKWFKPTGR
;
A
#
# COMPACT_ATOMS: atom_id res chain seq x y z
N TRP A 1 -15.92 -27.26 -24.59
CA TRP A 1 -16.71 -26.60 -23.53
C TRP A 1 -15.75 -25.71 -22.75
N LEU A 2 -15.78 -24.40 -22.95
CA LEU A 2 -14.91 -23.45 -22.24
C LEU A 2 -15.60 -23.01 -20.94
N PRO A 3 -14.87 -22.93 -19.81
CA PRO A 3 -15.42 -22.41 -18.57
C PRO A 3 -15.77 -20.93 -18.78
N THR A 4 -17.05 -20.62 -18.71
CA THR A 4 -17.53 -19.23 -18.74
C THR A 4 -17.34 -18.70 -17.32
N SER A 5 -16.32 -17.87 -17.10
CA SER A 5 -16.09 -17.19 -15.83
C SER A 5 -17.32 -16.35 -15.48
N HIS A 6 -18.17 -16.90 -14.60
CA HIS A 6 -19.28 -16.17 -14.01
C HIS A 6 -18.68 -15.29 -12.93
N ILE A 7 -18.37 -14.04 -13.29
CA ILE A 7 -18.10 -13.02 -12.30
C ILE A 7 -19.45 -12.76 -11.63
N PHE A 8 -19.67 -13.42 -10.49
CA PHE A 8 -20.77 -13.12 -9.59
C PHE A 8 -20.41 -11.82 -8.88
N LEU A 9 -20.57 -10.69 -9.57
CA LEU A 9 -20.57 -9.38 -8.93
C LEU A 9 -21.75 -9.43 -7.95
N GLN A 10 -21.45 -9.57 -6.67
CA GLN A 10 -22.45 -9.28 -5.65
C GLN A 10 -22.87 -7.84 -5.91
N PRO A 11 -24.16 -7.56 -6.19
CA PRO A 11 -24.60 -6.19 -6.21
C PRO A 11 -24.30 -5.65 -4.81
N LYS A 12 -23.26 -4.82 -4.70
CA LYS A 12 -23.21 -3.87 -3.59
C LYS A 12 -24.45 -3.04 -3.82
N THR A 13 -25.47 -3.37 -3.05
CA THR A 13 -26.71 -2.63 -2.95
C THR A 13 -26.27 -1.21 -2.62
N LEU A 14 -26.14 -0.37 -3.66
CA LEU A 14 -26.27 1.07 -3.51
C LEU A 14 -27.73 1.25 -3.13
N MET A 15 -28.00 1.01 -1.85
CA MET A 15 -29.22 1.40 -1.18
C MET A 15 -29.25 2.92 -1.29
N PHE A 16 -29.75 3.43 -2.43
CA PHE A 16 -30.42 4.72 -2.42
C PHE A 16 -31.66 4.48 -1.57
N THR A 17 -31.51 4.63 -0.25
CA THR A 17 -32.65 4.70 0.65
C THR A 17 -33.37 5.99 0.29
N SER A 18 -34.32 5.90 -0.65
CA SER A 18 -35.41 6.86 -0.68
C SER A 18 -36.08 6.73 0.69
N VAL A 19 -35.90 7.75 1.53
CA VAL A 19 -36.59 7.88 2.80
C VAL A 19 -38.03 8.24 2.45
N ASP A 20 -38.80 7.27 1.95
CA ASP A 20 -40.24 7.39 1.83
C ASP A 20 -40.85 7.08 3.20
N MET A 21 -41.10 8.15 3.94
CA MET A 21 -41.88 8.10 5.17
C MET A 21 -43.33 7.84 4.82
N GLY A 22 -43.72 6.57 4.93
CA GLY A 22 -45.02 6.17 5.44
C GLY A 22 -46.20 6.26 4.49
N ASP A 23 -46.54 5.13 3.87
CA ASP A 23 -47.91 4.63 3.94
C ASP A 23 -47.91 3.11 3.93
N ASN A 24 -48.40 2.55 5.03
CA ASN A 24 -48.35 1.14 5.39
C ASN A 24 -49.47 0.36 4.67
N ASN A 25 -49.53 0.47 3.34
CA ASN A 25 -50.46 -0.28 2.52
C ASN A 25 -49.74 -1.48 1.93
N ASN A 26 -50.17 -2.67 2.36
CA ASN A 26 -49.55 -3.97 2.16
C ASN A 26 -49.72 -4.46 0.70
N ASN A 27 -49.31 -3.63 -0.26
CA ASN A 27 -49.24 -3.98 -1.65
C ASN A 27 -47.99 -4.84 -1.82
N ASN A 28 -48.19 -6.15 -1.97
CA ASN A 28 -47.14 -7.10 -2.32
C ASN A 28 -46.61 -6.76 -3.74
N SER A 29 -45.81 -5.71 -3.87
CA SER A 29 -45.12 -5.40 -5.12
C SER A 29 -44.19 -6.57 -5.39
N SER A 30 -44.45 -7.27 -6.49
CA SER A 30 -43.63 -8.39 -6.87
C SER A 30 -42.34 -7.84 -7.48
N THR A 31 -41.22 -8.28 -6.92
CA THR A 31 -39.89 -7.86 -7.33
C THR A 31 -39.43 -8.63 -8.56
N ILE A 32 -38.83 -7.94 -9.53
CA ILE A 32 -38.20 -8.49 -10.73
C ILE A 32 -36.70 -8.22 -10.71
N PHE A 33 -35.91 -9.25 -11.01
CA PHE A 33 -34.48 -9.15 -11.27
C PHE A 33 -34.22 -9.02 -12.77
N VAL A 34 -33.70 -7.87 -13.21
CA VAL A 34 -33.31 -7.65 -14.60
C VAL A 34 -31.80 -7.82 -14.74
N ARG A 35 -31.39 -8.73 -15.64
CA ARG A 35 -30.00 -8.97 -16.01
C ARG A 35 -29.74 -8.40 -17.38
N VAL A 36 -28.78 -7.49 -17.51
CA VAL A 36 -28.40 -6.87 -18.77
C VAL A 36 -27.05 -7.41 -19.19
N ARG A 37 -27.02 -8.17 -20.28
CA ARG A 37 -25.82 -8.75 -20.86
C ARG A 37 -25.17 -7.80 -21.85
N PHE A 38 -23.91 -7.51 -21.60
CA PHE A 38 -23.06 -6.67 -22.43
C PHE A 38 -22.40 -7.47 -23.57
N PRO A 39 -21.94 -6.79 -24.63
CA PRO A 39 -21.21 -7.45 -25.73
C PRO A 39 -19.93 -8.18 -25.30
N ASP A 40 -19.28 -7.71 -24.24
CA ASP A 40 -18.10 -8.33 -23.61
C ASP A 40 -18.44 -9.53 -22.72
N LYS A 41 -19.71 -9.97 -22.72
CA LYS A 41 -20.29 -11.06 -21.92
C LYS A 41 -20.40 -10.77 -20.42
N LYS A 42 -20.13 -9.55 -19.97
CA LYS A 42 -20.46 -9.14 -18.60
C LYS A 42 -21.97 -9.03 -18.42
N ILE A 43 -22.42 -9.14 -17.17
CA ILE A 43 -23.83 -9.04 -16.80
C ILE A 43 -23.95 -8.00 -15.70
N LEU A 44 -24.75 -6.97 -15.94
CA LEU A 44 -25.21 -6.03 -14.92
C LEU A 44 -26.56 -6.53 -14.40
N GLN A 45 -26.72 -6.65 -13.09
CA GLN A 45 -27.99 -7.08 -12.49
C GLN A 45 -28.57 -5.95 -11.66
N GLY A 46 -29.86 -5.66 -11.85
CA GLY A 46 -30.63 -4.73 -11.04
C GLY A 46 -31.93 -5.36 -10.56
N GLU A 47 -32.48 -4.79 -9.48
CA GLU A 47 -33.75 -5.18 -8.87
C GLU A 47 -34.76 -4.05 -9.10
N PHE A 48 -35.96 -4.41 -9.55
CA PHE A 48 -36.99 -3.47 -9.98
C PHE A 48 -38.37 -3.95 -9.51
N ASN A 49 -39.30 -3.03 -9.29
CA ASN A 49 -40.70 -3.39 -9.05
C ASN A 49 -41.43 -3.71 -10.37
N GLU A 50 -42.41 -4.62 -10.32
CA GLU A 50 -43.24 -4.98 -11.47
C GLU A 50 -43.92 -3.79 -12.17
N ASP A 51 -44.31 -2.79 -11.38
CA ASP A 51 -45.03 -1.61 -11.85
C ASP A 51 -44.11 -0.48 -12.34
N GLU A 52 -42.78 -0.67 -12.25
CA GLU A 52 -41.84 0.32 -12.77
C GLU A 52 -41.80 0.33 -14.31
N PRO A 53 -41.66 1.50 -14.94
CA PRO A 53 -41.54 1.61 -16.38
C PRO A 53 -40.17 1.11 -16.87
N GLY A 54 -40.11 0.65 -18.13
CA GLY A 54 -38.84 0.27 -18.78
C GLY A 54 -37.79 1.40 -18.82
N GLU A 55 -38.22 2.66 -18.72
CA GLU A 55 -37.33 3.83 -18.59
C GLU A 55 -36.39 3.74 -17.37
N ASN A 56 -36.85 3.17 -16.25
CA ASN A 56 -36.03 3.01 -15.04
C ASN A 56 -34.88 2.03 -15.30
N VAL A 57 -35.15 0.92 -16.00
CA VAL A 57 -34.13 -0.05 -16.40
C VAL A 57 -33.10 0.60 -17.31
N MET A 58 -33.54 1.42 -18.27
CA MET A 58 -32.61 2.14 -19.15
C MET A 58 -31.73 3.13 -18.37
N SER A 59 -32.33 3.90 -17.46
CA SER A 59 -31.63 4.87 -16.63
C SER A 59 -30.60 4.20 -15.72
N PHE A 60 -30.97 3.05 -15.14
CA PHE A 60 -30.06 2.21 -14.37
C PHE A 60 -28.83 1.81 -15.19
N VAL A 61 -29.04 1.23 -16.39
CA VAL A 61 -27.93 0.84 -17.26
C VAL A 61 -27.07 2.05 -17.63
N LYS A 62 -27.70 3.17 -18.01
CA LYS A 62 -27.01 4.41 -18.40
C LYS A 62 -26.14 4.96 -17.27
N ASN A 63 -26.62 4.92 -16.03
CA ASN A 63 -25.89 5.38 -14.85
C ASN A 63 -24.69 4.48 -14.50
N SER A 64 -24.77 3.19 -14.84
CA SER A 64 -23.66 2.24 -14.66
C SER A 64 -22.59 2.31 -15.76
N LEU A 65 -22.90 2.90 -16.92
CA LEU A 65 -21.94 3.09 -18.01
C LEU A 65 -20.96 4.21 -17.68
N ARG A 66 -19.69 4.05 -18.10
CA ARG A 66 -18.68 5.12 -18.01
C ARG A 66 -19.10 6.42 -18.69
N TYR A 67 -19.79 6.31 -19.83
CA TYR A 67 -20.22 7.45 -20.63
C TYR A 67 -21.73 7.45 -20.80
N GLU A 68 -22.42 8.36 -20.12
CA GLU A 68 -23.88 8.50 -20.19
C GLU A 68 -24.35 9.01 -21.57
N THR A 69 -23.46 9.54 -22.40
CA THR A 69 -23.78 10.00 -23.77
C THR A 69 -23.90 8.86 -24.78
N VAL A 70 -23.60 7.62 -24.39
CA VAL A 70 -23.67 6.46 -25.28
C VAL A 70 -25.12 6.15 -25.61
N VAL A 71 -25.43 6.06 -26.91
CA VAL A 71 -26.73 5.63 -27.40
C VAL A 71 -26.72 4.12 -27.58
N PHE A 72 -27.61 3.43 -26.88
CA PHE A 72 -27.78 1.99 -26.95
C PHE A 72 -29.27 1.62 -26.91
N SER A 73 -29.56 0.36 -27.21
CA SER A 73 -30.89 -0.24 -27.11
C SER A 73 -30.81 -1.54 -26.31
N LEU A 74 -31.88 -1.84 -25.58
CA LEU A 74 -32.03 -3.08 -24.81
C LEU A 74 -33.08 -3.94 -25.48
N PHE A 75 -32.81 -5.23 -25.63
CA PHE A 75 -33.75 -6.18 -26.23
C PHE A 75 -33.72 -7.54 -25.54
N SER A 76 -34.86 -8.22 -25.47
CA SER A 76 -34.94 -9.64 -25.09
C SER A 76 -34.92 -10.53 -26.34
N PRO A 77 -34.48 -11.79 -26.25
CA PRO A 77 -34.65 -12.78 -27.32
C PRO A 77 -36.04 -13.44 -27.28
N PRO A 78 -36.77 -13.60 -28.41
CA PRO A 78 -36.46 -13.09 -29.76
C PRO A 78 -36.50 -11.57 -29.77
N LYS A 79 -35.71 -10.91 -30.65
CA LYS A 79 -35.32 -9.48 -30.66
C LYS A 79 -36.47 -8.47 -30.46
N ILE A 80 -37.02 -8.41 -29.24
CA ILE A 80 -38.09 -7.53 -28.79
C ILE A 80 -37.42 -6.39 -28.04
N ALA A 81 -37.51 -5.17 -28.57
CA ALA A 81 -36.95 -4.00 -27.92
C ALA A 81 -37.74 -3.67 -26.64
N LEU A 82 -37.02 -3.25 -25.60
CA LEU A 82 -37.62 -2.76 -24.36
C LEU A 82 -38.49 -1.53 -24.65
N ASN A 83 -39.75 -1.56 -24.21
CA ASN A 83 -40.64 -0.42 -24.30
C ASN A 83 -40.45 0.48 -23.06
N MET A 84 -40.18 1.77 -23.30
CA MET A 84 -39.85 2.71 -22.22
C MET A 84 -41.08 3.18 -21.45
N LYS A 85 -42.25 3.17 -22.11
CA LYS A 85 -43.51 3.71 -21.55
C LYS A 85 -44.35 2.66 -20.82
N GLN A 86 -44.12 1.39 -21.09
CA GLN A 86 -44.85 0.27 -20.47
C GLN A 86 -44.15 -0.18 -19.20
N THR A 87 -44.93 -0.68 -18.24
CA THR A 87 -44.39 -1.30 -17.04
C THR A 87 -43.71 -2.63 -17.36
N LEU A 88 -42.82 -3.11 -16.48
CA LEU A 88 -42.16 -4.40 -16.67
C LEU A 88 -43.17 -5.55 -16.70
N LYS A 89 -44.22 -5.46 -15.87
CA LYS A 89 -45.32 -6.42 -15.84
C LYS A 89 -46.12 -6.45 -17.14
N GLU A 90 -46.47 -5.29 -17.70
CA GLU A 90 -47.18 -5.19 -18.98
C GLU A 90 -46.39 -5.79 -20.15
N GLN A 91 -45.06 -5.68 -20.09
CA GLN A 91 -44.15 -6.27 -21.07
C GLN A 91 -43.97 -7.78 -20.90
N GLY A 92 -44.57 -8.38 -19.88
CA GLY A 92 -44.48 -9.82 -19.60
C GLY A 92 -43.13 -10.24 -19.03
N PHE A 93 -42.43 -9.35 -18.32
CA PHE A 93 -41.17 -9.70 -17.67
C PHE A 93 -41.45 -10.70 -16.54
N ALA A 94 -40.76 -11.84 -16.56
CA ALA A 94 -40.76 -12.78 -15.46
C ALA A 94 -39.92 -12.25 -14.27
N ARG A 95 -40.03 -12.89 -13.10
CA ARG A 95 -39.22 -12.59 -11.89
C ARG A 95 -37.72 -12.46 -12.15
N THR A 96 -37.19 -13.14 -13.16
CA THR A 96 -35.83 -12.94 -13.63
C THR A 96 -35.85 -12.85 -15.15
N HIS A 97 -35.41 -11.72 -15.69
CA HIS A 97 -35.42 -11.46 -17.12
C HIS A 97 -34.03 -11.08 -17.64
N LEU A 98 -33.65 -11.59 -18.81
CA LEU A 98 -32.36 -11.34 -19.44
C LEU A 98 -32.54 -10.41 -20.65
N LEU A 99 -31.91 -9.25 -20.60
CA LEU A 99 -31.81 -8.29 -21.69
C LEU A 99 -30.41 -8.32 -22.28
N HIS A 100 -30.32 -8.01 -23.57
CA HIS A 100 -29.08 -7.80 -24.29
C HIS A 100 -28.92 -6.32 -24.62
N LEU A 101 -27.73 -5.79 -24.38
CA LEU A 101 -27.38 -4.44 -24.77
C LEU A 101 -26.81 -4.45 -26.19
N SER A 102 -27.45 -3.70 -27.09
CA SER A 102 -26.94 -3.39 -28.42
C SER A 102 -26.53 -1.92 -28.50
N PRO A 103 -25.28 -1.59 -28.85
CA PRO A 103 -24.93 -0.22 -29.23
C PRO A 103 -25.72 0.21 -30.48
N SER A 104 -26.04 1.49 -30.58
CA SER A 104 -26.69 2.05 -31.77
C SER A 104 -25.68 2.69 -32.74
N SER A 105 -24.48 3.04 -32.28
CA SER A 105 -23.44 3.66 -33.12
C SER A 105 -22.47 2.63 -33.69
N SER A 106 -22.02 2.86 -34.92
CA SER A 106 -21.01 2.06 -35.62
C SER A 106 -19.58 2.27 -35.11
N LEU A 107 -19.38 3.22 -34.19
CA LEU A 107 -18.08 3.50 -33.60
C LEU A 107 -17.69 2.34 -32.67
N SER A 108 -16.49 1.80 -32.88
CA SER A 108 -15.94 0.61 -32.21
C SER A 108 -16.42 0.46 -30.75
N THR A 109 -17.38 -0.45 -30.60
CA THR A 109 -18.27 -0.62 -29.44
C THR A 109 -17.54 -0.97 -28.14
N THR A 110 -16.33 -1.51 -28.23
CA THR A 110 -15.70 -2.19 -27.10
C THR A 110 -15.22 -1.26 -26.00
N ASN A 111 -14.90 0.00 -26.30
CA ASN A 111 -14.28 0.89 -25.32
C ASN A 111 -15.27 1.78 -24.57
N PHE A 112 -16.50 1.94 -25.08
CA PHE A 112 -17.48 2.85 -24.49
C PHE A 112 -18.43 2.17 -23.51
N LEU A 113 -18.55 0.84 -23.59
CA LEU A 113 -19.44 0.02 -22.75
C LEU A 113 -18.69 -0.57 -21.55
N ILE A 114 -17.80 0.21 -20.97
CA ILE A 114 -17.10 -0.15 -19.73
C ILE A 114 -17.96 0.30 -18.55
N LEU A 115 -18.18 -0.60 -17.58
CA LEU A 115 -18.90 -0.28 -16.35
C LEU A 115 -18.05 0.66 -15.47
N LYS A 116 -18.68 1.65 -14.81
CA LYS A 116 -17.97 2.58 -13.91
C LYS A 116 -17.16 1.85 -12.83
N GLU A 117 -17.72 0.76 -12.29
CA GLU A 117 -17.13 -0.04 -11.21
C GLU A 117 -15.83 -0.75 -11.63
N GLU A 118 -15.72 -1.19 -12.88
CA GLU A 118 -14.50 -1.85 -13.38
C GLU A 118 -13.32 -0.87 -13.32
N LEU A 119 -13.57 0.39 -13.68
CA LEU A 119 -12.55 1.44 -13.63
C LEU A 119 -12.17 1.83 -12.18
N GLU A 120 -13.09 1.69 -11.23
CA GLU A 120 -12.79 1.88 -9.81
C GLU A 120 -11.98 0.73 -9.23
N ASN A 121 -12.27 -0.51 -9.65
CA ASN A 121 -11.50 -1.68 -9.24
C ASN A 121 -10.08 -1.63 -9.82
N ASP A 122 -9.92 -1.30 -11.10
CA ASP A 122 -8.61 -1.12 -11.75
C ASP A 122 -7.79 -0.02 -11.05
N LYS A 123 -8.44 1.06 -10.60
CA LYS A 123 -7.78 2.12 -9.82
C LYS A 123 -7.32 1.63 -8.46
N LYS A 124 -8.17 0.90 -7.73
CA LYS A 124 -7.81 0.35 -6.42
C LYS A 124 -6.67 -0.65 -6.52
N GLU A 125 -6.71 -1.54 -7.50
CA GLU A 125 -5.64 -2.51 -7.74
C GLU A 125 -4.33 -1.79 -8.08
N LEU A 126 -4.37 -0.71 -8.88
CA LEU A 126 -3.19 0.10 -9.17
C LEU A 126 -2.62 0.79 -7.91
N GLU A 127 -3.49 1.33 -7.04
CA GLU A 127 -3.06 1.95 -5.77
C GLU A 127 -2.48 0.93 -4.79
N GLU A 128 -3.12 -0.23 -4.63
CA GLU A 128 -2.63 -1.32 -3.78
C GLU A 128 -1.28 -1.87 -4.29
N ASN A 129 -1.11 -1.99 -5.60
CA ASN A 129 0.17 -2.40 -6.17
C ASN A 129 1.27 -1.35 -5.97
N LYS A 130 0.91 -0.06 -6.02
CA LYS A 130 1.86 1.03 -5.77
C LYS A 130 2.32 1.08 -4.30
N THR A 131 1.41 0.87 -3.34
CA THR A 131 1.77 0.83 -1.92
C THR A 131 2.60 -0.40 -1.58
N ASN A 132 2.28 -1.56 -2.16
CA ASN A 132 3.06 -2.78 -2.00
C ASN A 132 4.48 -2.67 -2.58
N SER A 133 4.66 -1.94 -3.69
CA SER A 133 5.98 -1.64 -4.24
C SER A 133 6.81 -0.75 -3.32
N LEU A 134 6.22 0.35 -2.80
CA LEU A 134 6.91 1.28 -1.91
C LEU A 134 7.33 0.62 -0.59
N LEU A 135 6.50 -0.27 -0.03
CA LEU A 135 6.85 -1.01 1.18
C LEU A 135 8.02 -1.97 0.96
N LYS A 136 8.10 -2.62 -0.21
CA LYS A 136 9.25 -3.48 -0.55
C LYS A 136 10.55 -2.68 -0.65
N ASP A 137 10.50 -1.47 -1.19
CA ASP A 137 11.69 -0.62 -1.29
C ASP A 137 12.15 -0.11 0.08
N VAL A 138 11.22 0.22 0.99
CA VAL A 138 11.55 0.62 2.37
C VAL A 138 12.14 -0.54 3.19
N ILE A 139 11.61 -1.76 3.06
CA ILE A 139 12.16 -2.93 3.74
C ILE A 139 13.55 -3.27 3.19
N LYS A 140 13.75 -3.14 1.87
CA LYS A 140 15.04 -3.40 1.23
C LYS A 140 16.12 -2.40 1.65
N MET A 141 15.78 -1.14 1.91
CA MET A 141 16.73 -0.17 2.48
C MET A 141 17.05 -0.41 3.96
N GLY A 142 16.18 -1.12 4.70
CA GLY A 142 16.40 -1.50 6.09
C GLY A 142 17.31 -2.72 6.29
N GLU A 143 17.53 -3.54 5.26
CA GLU A 143 18.39 -4.74 5.34
C GLU A 143 19.84 -4.49 4.90
N GLU A 144 20.14 -3.41 4.17
CA GLU A 144 21.52 -3.03 3.77
C GLU A 144 22.19 -2.00 4.69
N GLU A 145 21.44 -1.28 5.53
CA GLU A 145 22.05 -0.47 6.58
C GLU A 145 22.22 -1.28 7.86
N GLY A 146 23.36 -1.96 7.95
CA GLY A 146 23.86 -2.61 9.17
C GLY A 146 24.14 -1.61 10.29
N TRP A 147 23.09 -1.07 10.91
CA TRP A 147 23.18 -0.25 12.13
C TRP A 147 23.57 -1.07 13.37
N GLY A 148 23.62 -2.41 13.27
CA GLY A 148 24.03 -3.29 14.37
C GLY A 148 25.55 -3.50 14.52
N GLU A 149 26.33 -3.36 13.44
CA GLU A 149 27.79 -3.64 13.48
C GLU A 149 28.64 -2.43 13.89
N THR A 150 28.11 -1.22 13.74
CA THR A 150 28.84 0.01 14.04
C THR A 150 28.95 0.26 15.55
N GLU A 151 27.91 -0.07 16.32
CA GLU A 151 27.90 0.18 17.77
C GLU A 151 28.80 -0.79 18.54
N GLU A 152 28.87 -2.06 18.11
CA GLU A 152 29.76 -3.05 18.74
C GLU A 152 31.24 -2.74 18.45
N ARG A 153 31.55 -2.26 17.25
CA ARG A 153 32.90 -1.84 16.86
C ARG A 153 33.36 -0.55 17.55
N GLU A 154 32.45 0.38 17.85
CA GLU A 154 32.78 1.56 18.67
C GLU A 154 33.06 1.18 20.13
N ARG A 155 32.28 0.23 20.69
CA ARG A 155 32.47 -0.26 22.06
C ARG A 155 33.79 -1.01 22.25
N GLU A 156 34.30 -1.68 21.20
CA GLU A 156 35.66 -2.25 21.21
C GLU A 156 36.77 -1.20 21.14
N LYS A 157 36.64 -0.19 20.28
CA LYS A 157 37.61 0.91 20.18
C LYS A 157 37.73 1.71 21.46
N GLU A 158 36.65 1.83 22.24
CA GLU A 158 36.69 2.52 23.53
C GLU A 158 37.46 1.73 24.58
N LYS A 159 37.26 0.41 24.66
CA LYS A 159 38.03 -0.48 25.54
C LYS A 159 39.53 -0.51 25.20
N GLU A 160 39.89 -0.36 23.93
CA GLU A 160 41.29 -0.28 23.50
C GLU A 160 41.98 1.01 23.98
N ARG A 161 41.32 2.16 23.84
CA ARG A 161 41.82 3.45 24.35
C ARG A 161 41.96 3.46 25.87
N GLU A 162 41.09 2.76 26.59
CA GLU A 162 41.17 2.66 28.05
C GLU A 162 42.43 1.90 28.50
N ARG A 163 42.73 0.77 27.85
CA ARG A 163 43.97 0.00 28.12
C ARG A 163 45.23 0.78 27.78
N GLU A 164 45.19 1.63 26.75
CA GLU A 164 46.33 2.47 26.37
C GLU A 164 46.63 3.53 27.44
N ARG A 165 45.59 4.21 27.94
CA ARG A 165 45.74 5.18 29.05
C ARG A 165 46.23 4.52 30.34
N GLU A 166 45.86 3.27 30.60
CA GLU A 166 46.33 2.54 31.77
C GLU A 166 47.85 2.23 31.68
N ARG A 167 48.32 1.82 30.49
CA ARG A 167 49.76 1.62 30.24
C ARG A 167 50.57 2.90 30.39
N GLU A 168 50.06 4.04 29.90
CA GLU A 168 50.72 5.33 30.07
C GLU A 168 50.88 5.72 31.56
N ARG A 169 49.84 5.50 32.37
CA ARG A 169 49.91 5.75 33.83
C ARG A 169 50.93 4.86 34.53
N GLU A 170 51.05 3.59 34.14
CA GLU A 170 52.09 2.70 34.69
C GLU A 170 53.49 3.16 34.33
N ILE A 171 53.71 3.59 33.09
CA ILE A 171 55.01 4.11 32.63
C ILE A 171 55.37 5.37 33.40
N GLU A 172 54.42 6.30 33.58
CA GLU A 172 54.65 7.53 34.33
C GLU A 172 54.96 7.24 35.81
N LYS A 173 54.27 6.27 36.42
CA LYS A 173 54.52 5.84 37.80
C LYS A 173 55.93 5.25 37.96
N LYS A 174 56.34 4.36 37.06
CA LYS A 174 57.70 3.77 37.06
C LYS A 174 58.78 4.84 36.90
N LYS A 175 58.55 5.82 36.03
CA LYS A 175 59.48 6.95 35.84
C LYS A 175 59.63 7.78 37.11
N LYS A 176 58.52 8.12 37.80
CA LYS A 176 58.56 8.85 39.07
C LYS A 176 59.27 8.06 40.18
N GLU A 177 59.07 6.74 40.26
CA GLU A 177 59.79 5.88 41.22
C GLU A 177 61.29 5.81 40.94
N GLN A 178 61.70 5.81 39.67
CA GLN A 178 63.11 5.83 39.28
C GLN A 178 63.77 7.17 39.64
N ASP A 179 63.14 8.29 39.30
CA ASP A 179 63.64 9.63 39.61
C ASP A 179 63.79 9.85 41.13
N GLN A 180 62.89 9.27 41.94
CA GLN A 180 62.97 9.32 43.40
C GLN A 180 64.16 8.52 43.94
N LYS A 181 64.40 7.31 43.42
CA LYS A 181 65.58 6.49 43.79
C LYS A 181 66.90 7.14 43.39
N GLU A 182 66.96 7.85 42.26
CA GLU A 182 68.17 8.57 41.84
C GLU A 182 68.47 9.76 42.76
N LYS A 183 67.44 10.50 43.21
CA LYS A 183 67.61 11.58 44.19
C LYS A 183 68.11 11.08 45.55
N GLU A 184 67.66 9.93 46.01
CA GLU A 184 68.15 9.31 47.25
C GLU A 184 69.62 8.85 47.15
N ARG A 185 70.09 8.49 45.94
CA ARG A 185 71.48 8.06 45.71
C ARG A 185 72.45 9.22 45.44
N GLY A 186 71.97 10.40 45.05
CA GLY A 186 72.79 11.56 44.68
C GLY A 186 73.15 12.52 45.84
N GLY A 187 72.58 12.34 47.03
CA GLY A 187 72.82 13.21 48.19
C GLY A 187 74.11 12.89 48.94
N GLY A 188 75.27 13.04 48.29
CA GLY A 188 76.56 12.66 48.89
C GLY A 188 77.76 13.35 48.24
N GLY A 189 77.66 14.65 47.97
CA GLY A 189 78.78 15.48 47.53
C GLY A 189 79.81 15.67 48.64
N GLY A 190 80.58 14.62 48.95
CA GLY A 190 81.71 14.68 49.86
C GLY A 190 82.84 15.53 49.29
N GLU A 191 83.24 16.55 50.05
CA GLU A 191 84.46 17.32 49.83
C GLU A 191 85.65 16.38 49.67
N LYS A 192 86.22 16.35 48.46
CA LYS A 192 87.41 15.55 48.15
C LYS A 192 88.62 16.17 48.87
N LYS A 193 88.93 15.65 50.07
CA LYS A 193 90.22 15.87 50.74
C LYS A 193 91.33 15.32 49.84
N VAL A 194 92.12 16.22 49.28
CA VAL A 194 93.32 15.87 48.51
C VAL A 194 94.37 15.27 49.47
N PRO A 195 94.92 14.08 49.20
CA PRO A 195 95.92 13.46 50.04
C PRO A 195 97.21 14.30 50.14
N LYS A 196 97.75 14.42 51.36
CA LYS A 196 98.89 15.30 51.73
C LYS A 196 100.22 15.03 50.99
N TRP A 197 100.36 13.93 50.26
CA TRP A 197 101.57 13.61 49.50
C TRP A 197 101.58 14.20 48.09
N PHE A 198 100.48 14.80 47.64
CA PHE A 198 100.39 15.47 46.36
C PHE A 198 101.11 16.83 46.43
N LYS A 199 102.43 16.83 46.21
CA LYS A 199 103.22 18.05 46.01
C LYS A 199 103.33 18.33 44.51
N PRO A 200 102.73 19.40 43.97
CA PRO A 200 102.91 19.77 42.57
C PRO A 200 104.36 20.24 42.38
N THR A 201 105.14 19.47 41.63
CA THR A 201 106.47 19.91 41.16
C THR A 201 106.27 20.85 39.97
N GLY A 202 106.65 22.11 40.15
CA GLY A 202 106.63 23.12 39.09
C GLY A 202 107.69 22.86 38.02
N ARG A 203 107.37 23.33 36.81
CA ARG A 203 108.31 23.58 35.71
C ARG A 203 107.93 24.89 35.04
#